data_AF-A0A925AMM0-F1
#
_entry.id   AF-A0A925AMM0-F1
#
_cell.length_a   1.000
_cell.length_b   1.000
_cell.length_c   1.000
_cell.angle_alpha   90.00
_cell.angle_beta   90.00
_cell.angle_gamma   90.00
#
_symmetry.space_group_name_H-M   'P 1'
#
loop_
_entity.id
_entity.type
_entity.pdbx_description
1 polymer ?
#
loop_
_entity_poly.entity_id
_entity_poly.type
_entity_poly.pdbx_seq_one_letter_code
_entity_poly.pdbx_strand_id
1 'polypeptide(L)'
;MGLGLGIVLTLPAIFIAILSGGAGHGNYYAAAFVLPWSVLFLGRGDLTIVLGLVQLPVLGFLVGTTLCKDWRLTLAVAIIHAVAICVALIRVSH
;
A
#
# COMPACT_ATOMS: atom_id res chain seq x y z
N MET A 1 -16.20 -8.29 -5.94
CA MET A 1 -15.18 -8.60 -6.96
C MET A 1 -13.78 -8.09 -6.58
N GLY A 2 -13.61 -6.87 -6.04
CA GLY A 2 -12.26 -6.34 -5.78
C GLY A 2 -11.44 -6.96 -4.64
N LEU A 3 -12.03 -7.69 -3.68
CA LEU A 3 -11.24 -8.43 -2.66
C LEU A 3 -10.32 -9.47 -3.33
N GLY A 4 -10.83 -10.21 -4.31
CA GLY A 4 -10.05 -11.23 -5.03
C GLY A 4 -8.90 -10.62 -5.84
N LEU A 5 -9.15 -9.50 -6.52
CA LEU A 5 -8.09 -8.74 -7.19
C LEU A 5 -7.05 -8.19 -6.19
N GLY A 6 -7.50 -7.68 -5.04
CA GLY A 6 -6.62 -7.25 -3.95
C GLY A 6 -5.69 -8.37 -3.47
N ILE A 7 -6.24 -9.57 -3.26
CA ILE A 7 -5.47 -10.76 -2.85
C ILE A 7 -4.44 -11.16 -3.93
N VAL A 8 -4.85 -11.21 -5.21
CA VAL A 8 -3.93 -11.55 -6.32
C VAL A 8 -2.78 -10.53 -6.42
N LEU A 9 -3.09 -9.24 -6.29
CA LEU A 9 -2.09 -8.18 -6.33
C LEU A 9 -1.24 -8.10 -5.06
N THR A 10 -1.67 -8.73 -3.96
CA THR A 10 -0.93 -8.72 -2.68
C THR A 10 0.43 -9.40 -2.80
N LEU A 11 0.51 -10.57 -3.46
CA LEU A 11 1.76 -11.32 -3.59
C LEU A 11 2.84 -10.59 -4.40
N PRO A 12 2.57 -10.09 -5.63
CA PRO A 12 3.56 -9.32 -6.39
C PRO A 12 3.96 -8.02 -5.70
N ALA A 13 3.01 -7.32 -5.09
CA ALA A 13 3.25 -6.06 -4.41
C ALA A 13 4.13 -6.22 -3.17
N ILE A 14 3.93 -7.29 -2.39
CA ILE A 14 4.81 -7.63 -1.27
C ILE A 14 6.19 -8.03 -1.76
N PHE A 15 6.28 -8.79 -2.85
CA PHE A 15 7.57 -9.16 -3.42
C PHE A 15 8.37 -7.91 -3.84
N ILE A 16 7.72 -6.96 -4.52
CA ILE A 16 8.32 -5.66 -4.89
C ILE A 16 8.69 -4.86 -3.64
N ALA A 17 7.85 -4.84 -2.61
CA ALA A 17 8.13 -4.14 -1.36
C ALA A 17 9.33 -4.75 -0.61
N ILE A 18 9.45 -6.07 -0.54
CA ILE A 18 10.58 -6.79 0.05
C ILE A 18 11.87 -6.51 -0.73
N LEU A 19 11.81 -6.59 -2.06
CA LEU A 19 12.97 -6.31 -2.93
C LEU A 19 13.43 -4.85 -2.80
N SER A 20 12.50 -3.90 -2.65
CA SER A 20 12.81 -2.49 -2.43
C SER A 20 13.37 -2.22 -1.03
N GLY A 21 12.86 -2.90 -0.01
CA GLY A 21 13.33 -2.75 1.37
C GLY A 21 14.69 -3.39 1.65
N GLY A 22 15.12 -4.35 0.81
CA GLY A 22 16.46 -4.95 0.85
C GLY A 22 16.88 -5.36 2.27
N ALA A 23 16.12 -6.24 2.92
CA ALA A 23 16.44 -6.81 4.24
C ALA A 23 16.95 -5.81 5.31
N GLY A 24 16.48 -4.55 5.27
CA GLY A 24 16.84 -3.50 6.24
C GLY A 24 17.81 -2.42 5.74
N HIS A 25 18.37 -2.53 4.53
CA HIS A 25 19.35 -1.56 3.96
C HIS A 25 18.95 -0.99 2.59
N GLY A 26 17.77 -1.36 2.07
CA GLY A 26 17.29 -0.95 0.76
C GLY A 26 16.61 0.41 0.74
N ASN A 27 16.38 0.90 -0.48
CA ASN A 27 15.71 2.17 -0.71
C ASN A 27 14.19 1.97 -0.64
N TYR A 28 13.54 2.45 0.43
CA TYR A 28 12.13 2.16 0.74
C TYR A 28 11.12 2.90 -0.16
N TYR A 29 11.54 3.54 -1.25
CA TYR A 29 10.65 4.28 -2.15
C TYR A 29 9.57 3.39 -2.79
N ALA A 30 9.89 2.16 -3.20
CA ALA A 30 8.87 1.28 -3.77
C ALA A 30 7.91 0.79 -2.67
N ALA A 31 8.41 0.52 -1.46
CA ALA A 31 7.55 0.23 -0.31
C ALA A 31 6.64 1.42 0.05
N ALA A 32 7.11 2.66 -0.07
CA ALA A 32 6.27 3.86 0.15
C ALA A 32 5.19 4.03 -0.94
N PHE A 33 5.46 3.61 -2.17
CA PHE A 33 4.47 3.63 -3.25
C PHE A 33 3.41 2.55 -3.11
N VAL A 34 3.83 1.34 -2.76
CA VAL A 34 2.96 0.15 -2.76
C VAL A 34 2.26 0.00 -1.42
N LEU A 35 2.95 0.31 -0.32
CA LEU A 35 2.52 0.14 1.06
C LEU A 35 2.58 1.46 1.87
N PRO A 36 2.04 2.58 1.36
CA PRO A 36 2.20 3.90 1.98
C PRO A 36 1.76 3.93 3.44
N TRP A 37 0.62 3.31 3.77
CA TRP A 37 0.08 3.28 5.14
C TRP A 37 0.98 2.50 6.08
N SER A 38 1.47 1.34 5.62
CA SER A 38 2.37 0.51 6.41
C SER A 38 3.67 1.26 6.72
N VAL A 39 4.23 1.96 5.73
CA VAL A 39 5.42 2.81 5.88
C VAL A 39 5.12 4.03 6.77
N LEU A 40 3.93 4.61 6.70
CA LEU A 40 3.48 5.75 7.52
C LEU A 40 3.27 5.42 8.99
N PHE A 41 2.82 4.21 9.32
CA PHE A 41 2.59 3.84 10.72
C PHE A 41 3.82 3.20 11.37
N LEU A 42 4.57 2.38 10.63
CA LEU A 42 5.63 1.56 11.21
C LEU A 42 7.05 1.96 10.79
N GLY A 43 7.19 2.78 9.74
CA GLY A 43 8.49 3.21 9.25
C GLY A 43 9.19 2.11 8.44
N ARG A 44 10.47 1.86 8.75
CA ARG A 44 11.35 0.91 8.05
C ARG A 44 11.45 -0.39 8.85
N GLY A 45 11.32 -1.55 8.19
CA GLY A 45 11.56 -2.86 8.81
C GLY A 45 10.45 -3.90 8.56
N ASP A 46 10.59 -5.05 9.21
CA ASP A 46 9.81 -6.25 8.90
C ASP A 46 8.31 -6.13 9.19
N LEU A 47 7.95 -5.33 10.21
CA LEU A 47 6.55 -5.09 10.56
C LEU A 47 5.80 -4.32 9.46
N THR A 48 6.50 -3.54 8.63
CA THR A 48 5.93 -2.84 7.47
C THR A 48 5.41 -3.81 6.43
N ILE A 49 6.08 -4.96 6.25
CA ILE A 49 5.64 -6.03 5.33
C ILE A 49 4.39 -6.71 5.87
N VAL A 50 4.30 -6.91 7.19
CA VAL A 50 3.15 -7.53 7.85
C VAL A 50 1.89 -6.69 7.71
N LEU A 51 1.96 -5.37 7.93
CA LEU A 51 0.81 -4.50 7.63
C LEU A 51 0.51 -4.45 6.13
N GLY A 52 1.51 -4.61 5.26
CA GLY A 52 1.31 -4.68 3.82
C GLY A 52 0.43 -5.85 3.37
N LEU A 53 0.55 -7.01 4.03
CA LEU A 53 -0.33 -8.17 3.83
C LEU A 53 -1.80 -7.86 4.09
N VAL A 54 -2.10 -6.93 4.99
CA VAL A 54 -3.46 -6.50 5.31
C VAL A 54 -3.89 -5.33 4.42
N GLN A 55 -2.97 -4.42 4.12
CA GLN A 55 -3.26 -3.18 3.40
C GLN A 55 -3.86 -3.42 2.01
N LEU A 56 -3.28 -4.35 1.24
CA LEU A 56 -3.67 -4.57 -0.16
C LEU A 56 -5.02 -5.29 -0.33
N PRO A 57 -5.35 -6.34 0.45
CA PRO A 57 -6.70 -6.90 0.46
C PRO A 57 -7.76 -5.89 0.88
N VAL A 58 -7.46 -5.05 1.89
CA VAL A 58 -8.38 -4.00 2.35
C VAL A 58 -8.59 -2.94 1.27
N LEU A 59 -7.53 -2.46 0.63
CA LEU A 59 -7.65 -1.50 -0.48
C LEU A 59 -8.40 -2.10 -1.66
N GLY A 60 -8.12 -3.34 -2.05
CA GLY A 60 -8.83 -4.05 -3.11
C GLY A 60 -10.32 -4.24 -2.78
N PHE A 61 -10.66 -4.52 -1.53
CA PHE A 61 -12.05 -4.57 -1.07
C PHE A 61 -12.73 -3.20 -1.15
N LEU A 62 -12.10 -2.15 -0.63
CA LEU A 62 -12.65 -0.80 -0.63
C LEU A 62 -12.88 -0.29 -2.05
N VAL A 63 -11.88 -0.41 -2.94
CA VAL A 63 -12.02 -0.04 -4.35
C VAL A 63 -13.08 -0.91 -5.01
N GLY A 64 -13.06 -2.22 -4.81
CA GLY A 64 -14.04 -3.13 -5.41
C GLY A 64 -15.48 -2.93 -4.97
N THR A 65 -15.70 -2.46 -3.74
CA THR A 65 -17.05 -2.21 -3.21
C THR A 65 -17.54 -0.81 -3.57
N THR A 66 -16.65 0.17 -3.57
CA THR A 66 -16.98 1.55 -3.95
C THR A 66 -17.19 1.68 -5.45
N LEU A 67 -16.37 1.04 -6.29
CA LEU A 67 -16.51 1.11 -7.76
C LEU A 67 -17.86 0.59 -8.25
N CYS A 68 -18.41 -0.43 -7.58
CA CYS A 68 -19.71 -0.99 -7.91
C CYS A 68 -20.90 -0.18 -7.37
N LYS A 69 -20.69 0.81 -6.50
CA LYS A 69 -21.75 1.56 -5.81
C LYS A 69 -21.74 3.05 -6.12
N ASP A 70 -20.58 3.69 -6.02
CA ASP A 70 -20.38 5.13 -6.27
C ASP A 70 -18.92 5.41 -6.64
N TRP A 71 -18.70 5.87 -7.87
CA TRP A 71 -17.37 6.23 -8.36
C TRP A 71 -16.73 7.37 -7.55
N ARG A 72 -17.53 8.24 -6.91
CA ARG A 72 -17.03 9.33 -6.06
C ARG A 72 -16.34 8.79 -4.81
N LEU A 73 -16.86 7.71 -4.23
CA LEU A 73 -16.22 7.03 -3.10
C LEU A 73 -14.91 6.37 -3.54
N THR A 74 -14.86 5.82 -4.75
CA THR A 74 -13.62 5.28 -5.32
C THR A 74 -12.58 6.38 -5.49
N LEU A 75 -12.99 7.53 -6.02
CA LEU A 75 -12.13 8.69 -6.18
C LEU A 75 -11.60 9.18 -4.82
N ALA A 76 -12.45 9.24 -3.79
CA ALA A 76 -12.02 9.60 -2.44
C ALA A 76 -10.98 8.62 -1.88
N VAL A 77 -11.19 7.30 -2.01
CA VAL A 77 -10.22 6.28 -1.60
C VAL A 77 -8.89 6.43 -2.36
N ALA A 78 -8.94 6.69 -3.66
CA ALA A 78 -7.75 6.91 -4.49
C ALA A 78 -6.97 8.16 -4.06
N ILE A 79 -7.67 9.29 -3.81
CA ILE A 79 -7.05 10.53 -3.32
C ILE A 79 -6.39 10.30 -1.95
N ILE A 80 -7.10 9.67 -1.02
CA ILE A 80 -6.59 9.37 0.32
C ILE A 80 -5.33 8.50 0.25
N HIS A 81 -5.32 7.48 -0.64
CA HIS A 81 -4.15 6.64 -0.85
C HIS A 81 -2.99 7.41 -1.50
N ALA A 82 -3.25 8.26 -2.49
CA ALA A 82 -2.23 9.09 -3.13
C ALA A 82 -1.59 10.08 -2.15
N VAL A 83 -2.38 10.70 -1.27
CA VAL A 83 -1.88 11.56 -0.19
C VAL A 83 -0.96 10.75 0.74
N ALA A 84 -1.36 9.54 1.10
CA ALA A 84 -0.53 8.67 1.92
C ALA A 84 0.81 8.33 1.26
N ILE A 85 0.84 8.11 -0.06
CA ILE A 85 2.09 7.91 -0.82
C ILE A 85 2.98 9.14 -0.68
N CYS A 86 2.46 10.34 -0.93
CA CYS A 86 3.24 11.57 -0.81
C CYS A 86 3.86 11.72 0.58
N VAL A 87 3.08 11.49 1.64
CA VAL A 87 3.59 11.60 3.02
C VAL A 87 4.58 10.48 3.36
N ALA A 88 4.33 9.25 2.90
CA ALA A 88 5.26 8.13 3.09
C ALA A 88 6.60 8.36 2.38
N LEU A 89 6.58 8.95 1.19
CA LEU A 89 7.79 9.31 0.44
C LEU A 89 8.61 10.37 1.18
N ILE A 90 7.96 11.42 1.69
CA ILE A 90 8.61 12.44 2.52
C ILE A 90 9.26 11.76 3.74
N ARG A 91 8.52 10.89 4.44
CA ARG A 91 9.02 10.18 5.62
C ARG A 91 10.24 9.31 5.33
N VAL A 92 10.28 8.66 4.16
CA VAL A 92 11.40 7.80 3.77
C VAL A 92 12.62 8.60 3.30
N SER A 93 12.42 9.81 2.78
CA SER A 93 13.50 10.68 2.31
C SER A 93 14.33 11.37 3.41
N HIS A 94 13.88 11.31 4.66
CA HIS A 94 14.61 11.74 5.86
C HIS A 94 15.22 10.53 6.59
#